data_AF-A0A7S4WAL0-F1
#
_entry.id   AF-A0A7S4WAL0-F1
#
_cell.length_a   1.000
_cell.length_b   1.000
_cell.length_c   1.000
_cell.angle_alpha   90.00
_cell.angle_beta   90.00
_cell.angle_gamma   90.00
#
_symmetry.space_group_name_H-M   'P 1'
#
loop_
_entity.id
_entity.type
_entity.pdbx_description
1 polymer ?
#
loop_
_entity_poly.entity_id
_entity_poly.type
_entity_poly.pdbx_seq_one_letter_code
_entity_poly.pdbx_strand_id
1 'polypeptide(L)'
;TGQHNNDEIAPLSLCNNVRGFEFFRDPTLCPPERNLLRKIYFEAKGQEWTNSTGWVGEYNNHCEWHGVHCNDEGQVIKLTLGNGGLSGRISGAIGDLRMLQTV
;
A
#
# COMPACT_ATOMS: atom_id res chain seq x y z
N THR A 1 -26.67 -1.28 12.73
CA THR A 1 -25.74 -2.17 13.45
C THR A 1 -24.94 -2.94 12.43
N GLY A 2 -23.78 -2.44 12.03
CA GLY A 2 -22.89 -3.12 11.08
C GLY A 2 -21.54 -3.28 11.72
N GLN A 3 -21.28 -4.45 12.30
CA GLN A 3 -19.92 -4.87 12.62
C GLN A 3 -19.26 -5.19 11.28
N HIS A 4 -18.36 -4.32 10.82
CA HIS A 4 -17.43 -4.70 9.76
C HIS A 4 -16.50 -5.77 10.32
N ASN A 5 -16.40 -6.90 9.61
CA ASN A 5 -15.46 -7.95 9.96
C ASN A 5 -14.03 -7.41 9.78
N ASN A 6 -13.14 -7.72 10.72
CA ASN A 6 -11.77 -7.21 10.77
C ASN A 6 -10.87 -7.63 9.60
N ASP A 7 -11.40 -8.38 8.63
CA ASP A 7 -10.68 -8.95 7.49
C ASP A 7 -10.97 -8.25 6.15
N GLU A 8 -11.96 -7.35 6.09
CA GLU A 8 -12.38 -6.72 4.83
C GLU A 8 -11.90 -5.26 4.76
N ILE A 9 -10.85 -5.01 3.96
CA ILE A 9 -10.38 -3.65 3.67
C ILE A 9 -11.29 -2.94 2.67
N ALA A 10 -11.37 -1.61 2.75
CA ALA A 10 -12.10 -0.83 1.78
C ALA A 10 -11.41 -0.83 0.40
N PRO A 11 -12.16 -0.62 -0.70
CA PRO A 11 -11.58 -0.35 -2.01
C PRO A 11 -10.50 0.73 -1.95
N LEU A 12 -9.33 0.48 -2.56
CA LEU A 12 -8.18 1.39 -2.51
C LEU A 12 -8.53 2.81 -2.97
N SER A 13 -9.41 2.91 -3.97
CA SER A 13 -9.91 4.18 -4.50
C SER A 13 -10.69 5.02 -3.48
N LEU A 14 -11.35 4.39 -2.49
CA LEU A 14 -12.12 5.08 -1.45
C LEU A 14 -11.27 5.65 -0.32
N CYS A 15 -10.06 5.12 -0.12
CA CYS A 15 -9.13 5.54 0.93
C CYS A 15 -8.39 6.87 0.65
N ASN A 16 -9.01 7.76 -0.14
CA ASN A 16 -8.45 9.01 -0.68
C ASN A 16 -9.28 10.25 -0.38
N ASN A 17 -9.98 10.29 0.75
CA ASN A 17 -10.89 11.39 1.09
C ASN A 17 -11.94 11.62 -0.02
N VAL A 18 -12.52 10.52 -0.51
CA VAL A 18 -13.62 10.55 -1.49
C VAL A 18 -14.88 11.07 -0.79
N ARG A 19 -15.59 12.01 -1.43
CA ARG A 19 -16.84 12.54 -0.88
C ARG A 19 -17.85 11.40 -0.67
N GLY A 20 -18.47 11.35 0.50
CA GLY A 20 -19.47 10.34 0.84
C GLY A 20 -18.91 9.04 1.42
N PHE A 21 -17.59 8.90 1.57
CA PHE A 21 -16.99 7.83 2.35
C PHE A 21 -16.35 8.41 3.61
N GLU A 22 -17.01 8.24 4.76
CA GLU A 22 -16.52 8.81 6.04
C GLU A 22 -15.41 7.96 6.68
N PHE A 23 -15.29 6.69 6.30
CA PHE A 23 -14.34 5.74 6.88
C PHE A 23 -12.94 5.80 6.27
N PHE A 24 -12.63 6.78 5.42
CA PHE A 24 -11.29 6.91 4.82
C PHE A 24 -10.16 7.13 5.85
N ARG A 25 -10.52 7.49 7.09
CA ARG A 25 -9.60 7.67 8.22
C ARG A 25 -9.49 6.43 9.10
N ASP A 26 -10.30 5.40 8.87
CA ASP A 26 -10.24 4.17 9.63
C ASP A 26 -9.00 3.37 9.20
N PRO A 27 -8.00 3.16 10.07
CA PRO A 27 -6.77 2.48 9.70
C PRO A 27 -6.96 0.98 9.42
N THR A 28 -8.07 0.38 9.89
CA THR A 28 -8.38 -1.02 9.61
C THR A 28 -8.93 -1.19 8.19
N LEU A 29 -9.83 -0.31 7.77
CA LEU A 29 -10.40 -0.30 6.42
C LEU A 29 -9.46 0.30 5.39
N CYS A 30 -8.69 1.31 5.79
CA CYS A 30 -7.76 2.06 4.95
C CYS A 30 -6.37 2.10 5.59
N PRO A 31 -5.61 0.98 5.56
CA PRO A 31 -4.26 0.94 6.12
C PRO A 31 -3.39 2.08 5.59
N PRO A 32 -2.78 2.92 6.46
CA PRO A 32 -1.99 4.07 6.02
C PRO A 32 -0.85 3.68 5.08
N GLU A 33 -0.18 2.57 5.35
CA GLU A 33 0.93 2.06 4.54
C GLU A 33 0.48 1.59 3.15
N ARG A 34 -0.76 1.10 2.99
CA ARG A 34 -1.33 0.76 1.67
C ARG A 34 -1.48 2.01 0.78
N ASN A 35 -1.96 3.11 1.35
CA ASN A 35 -2.06 4.40 0.65
C ASN A 35 -0.68 4.99 0.31
N LEU A 36 0.28 4.81 1.22
CA LEU A 36 1.66 5.24 1.05
C LEU A 36 2.36 4.46 -0.08
N LEU A 37 2.20 3.14 -0.10
CA LEU A 37 2.71 2.26 -1.14
C LEU A 37 2.08 2.57 -2.50
N ARG A 38 0.77 2.86 -2.54
CA ARG A 38 0.13 3.38 -3.77
C ARG A 38 0.80 4.67 -4.26
N LYS A 39 1.16 5.59 -3.38
CA LYS A 39 1.89 6.81 -3.76
C LYS A 39 3.28 6.47 -4.32
N ILE A 40 4.03 5.59 -3.66
CA ILE A 40 5.33 5.11 -4.14
C ILE A 40 5.20 4.48 -5.52
N TYR A 41 4.19 3.62 -5.73
CA TYR A 41 3.91 2.99 -7.01
C TYR A 41 3.75 4.02 -8.14
N PHE A 42 2.92 5.05 -7.96
CA PHE A 42 2.72 6.05 -9.01
C PHE A 42 3.95 6.95 -9.22
N GLU A 43 4.67 7.35 -8.16
CA GLU A 43 5.84 8.23 -8.26
C GLU A 43 7.09 7.53 -8.84
N ALA A 44 7.23 6.23 -8.56
CA ALA A 44 8.31 5.38 -9.08
C ALA A 44 7.87 4.56 -10.30
N LYS A 45 6.80 5.00 -10.98
CA LYS A 45 6.31 4.46 -12.26
C LYS A 45 6.12 2.93 -12.24
N GLY A 46 5.39 2.43 -11.26
CA GLY A 46 5.22 1.00 -11.01
C GLY A 46 4.57 0.20 -12.15
N GLN A 47 3.91 0.88 -13.08
CA GLN A 47 3.44 0.30 -14.34
C GLN A 47 4.58 -0.19 -15.25
N GLU A 48 5.78 0.39 -15.11
CA GLU A 48 6.99 0.05 -15.89
C GLU A 48 7.85 -1.01 -15.18
N TRP A 49 7.50 -1.43 -13.96
CA TRP A 49 8.27 -2.44 -13.23
C TRP A 49 8.11 -3.81 -13.89
N THR A 50 9.20 -4.58 -13.90
CA THR A 50 9.22 -5.95 -14.41
C THR A 50 8.21 -6.85 -13.69
N ASN A 51 7.96 -6.61 -12.41
CA ASN A 51 6.91 -7.27 -11.66
C ASN A 51 6.24 -6.31 -10.68
N SER A 52 4.98 -5.98 -10.96
CA SER A 52 4.09 -5.19 -10.11
C SER A 52 2.78 -5.91 -9.80
N THR A 53 2.79 -7.25 -9.80
CA THR A 53 1.59 -8.04 -9.51
C THR A 53 0.94 -7.65 -8.18
N GLY A 54 -0.37 -7.41 -8.21
CA GLY A 54 -1.18 -7.06 -7.04
C GLY A 54 -1.12 -5.60 -6.63
N TRP A 55 -0.11 -4.84 -7.06
CA TRP A 55 0.01 -3.43 -6.74
C TRP A 55 -1.23 -2.66 -7.19
N VAL A 56 -1.67 -1.74 -6.34
CA VAL A 56 -2.86 -0.90 -6.54
C VAL A 56 -4.17 -1.64 -6.82
N GLY A 57 -4.25 -2.94 -6.48
CA GLY A 57 -5.50 -3.70 -6.53
C GLY A 57 -6.53 -3.15 -5.55
N GLU A 58 -7.77 -2.96 -6.02
CA GLU A 58 -8.84 -2.33 -5.23
C GLU A 58 -9.15 -3.07 -3.93
N TYR A 59 -9.11 -4.40 -3.92
CA TYR A 59 -9.59 -5.20 -2.79
C TYR A 59 -8.51 -5.98 -2.04
N ASN A 60 -7.25 -5.88 -2.46
CA ASN A 60 -6.16 -6.70 -1.90
C ASN A 60 -5.38 -5.93 -0.84
N ASN A 61 -4.97 -6.65 0.21
CA ASN A 61 -4.12 -6.10 1.27
C ASN A 61 -2.73 -5.79 0.69
N HIS A 62 -2.08 -4.71 1.14
CA HIS A 62 -0.76 -4.35 0.63
C HIS A 62 0.30 -5.40 0.93
N CYS A 63 0.14 -6.17 2.01
CA CYS A 63 1.02 -7.28 2.37
C CYS A 63 0.97 -8.45 1.37
N GLU A 64 -0.03 -8.48 0.49
CA GLU A 64 -0.17 -9.47 -0.60
C GLU A 64 0.46 -8.98 -1.90
N TRP A 65 0.89 -7.71 -1.97
CA TRP A 65 1.49 -7.16 -3.18
C TRP A 65 2.90 -7.71 -3.38
N HIS A 66 3.25 -7.99 -4.64
CA HIS A 66 4.54 -8.57 -4.95
C HIS A 66 5.69 -7.69 -4.45
N GLY A 67 6.60 -8.27 -3.66
CA GLY A 67 7.76 -7.58 -3.10
C GLY A 67 7.49 -6.77 -1.83
N VAL A 68 6.25 -6.71 -1.35
CA VAL A 68 5.91 -6.14 -0.04
C VAL A 68 5.94 -7.25 1.00
N HIS A 69 6.68 -7.04 2.09
CA HIS A 69 6.69 -7.97 3.22
C HIS A 69 6.28 -7.23 4.49
N CYS A 70 5.30 -7.78 5.20
CA CYS A 70 4.80 -7.25 6.46
C CYS A 70 5.17 -8.16 7.64
N ASN A 71 5.17 -7.58 8.85
CA ASN A 71 5.15 -8.35 10.09
C ASN A 71 3.73 -8.84 10.43
N ASP A 72 3.58 -9.54 11.56
CA ASP A 72 2.29 -10.07 12.04
C ASP A 72 1.26 -8.98 12.38
N GLU A 73 1.71 -7.74 12.57
CA GLU A 73 0.85 -6.55 12.79
C GLU A 73 0.45 -5.85 11.48
N GLY A 74 0.85 -6.38 10.32
CA GLY A 74 0.55 -5.81 9.00
C GLY A 74 1.42 -4.60 8.61
N GLN A 75 2.49 -4.33 9.36
CA GLN A 75 3.43 -3.24 9.09
C GLN A 75 4.51 -3.69 8.11
N VAL A 76 4.82 -2.86 7.11
CA VAL A 76 5.82 -3.15 6.08
C VAL A 76 7.21 -3.12 6.70
N ILE A 77 7.89 -4.26 6.66
CA ILE A 77 9.25 -4.45 7.15
C ILE A 77 10.29 -4.54 6.04
N LYS A 78 9.87 -4.88 4.81
CA LYS A 78 10.77 -4.95 3.65
C LYS A 78 10.02 -4.64 2.36
N LEU A 79 10.69 -3.91 1.48
CA LEU A 79 10.25 -3.64 0.12
C LEU A 79 11.29 -4.10 -0.89
N THR A 80 10.86 -4.96 -1.81
CA THR A 80 11.61 -5.41 -2.96
C THR A 80 10.92 -4.87 -4.20
N LEU A 81 11.39 -3.74 -4.71
CA LEU A 81 10.86 -3.15 -5.94
C LEU A 81 11.55 -3.83 -7.13
N GLY A 82 10.79 -4.12 -8.20
CA GLY A 82 11.26 -4.98 -9.30
C GLY A 82 12.60 -4.53 -9.91
N ASN A 83 13.56 -5.45 -9.99
CA ASN A 83 14.83 -5.20 -10.68
C ASN A 83 14.59 -4.89 -12.16
N GLY A 84 15.20 -3.82 -12.67
CA GLY A 84 15.22 -3.52 -14.11
C GLY A 84 14.15 -2.56 -14.62
N GLY A 85 13.33 -1.96 -13.75
CA GLY A 85 12.28 -1.00 -14.16
C GLY A 85 12.05 0.17 -13.22
N LEU A 86 12.86 0.32 -12.16
CA LEU A 86 12.76 1.49 -11.27
C LEU A 86 13.18 2.75 -12.03
N SER A 87 12.17 3.53 -12.43
CA SER A 87 12.34 4.82 -13.08
C SER A 87 11.49 5.86 -12.33
N GLY A 88 11.79 7.15 -12.50
CA GLY A 88 11.10 8.21 -11.75
C GLY A 88 11.74 8.47 -10.38
N ARG A 89 10.92 8.73 -9.36
CA ARG A 89 11.39 9.16 -8.03
C ARG A 89 10.80 8.27 -6.94
N ILE A 90 11.66 7.76 -6.06
CA ILE A 90 11.18 7.17 -4.82
C ILE A 90 10.65 8.31 -3.95
N SER A 91 9.37 8.22 -3.58
CA SER A 91 8.74 9.22 -2.72
C SER A 91 9.48 9.33 -1.39
N GLY A 92 9.68 10.55 -0.88
CA GLY A 92 10.10 10.76 0.51
C GLY A 92 9.13 10.13 1.52
N ALA A 93 7.90 9.84 1.07
CA ALA A 93 6.90 9.08 1.79
C ALA A 93 7.40 7.69 2.22
N ILE A 94 8.42 7.12 1.56
CA ILE A 94 9.05 5.86 2.03
C ILE A 94 9.56 5.96 3.49
N GLY A 95 9.92 7.17 3.95
CA GLY A 95 10.33 7.42 5.34
C GLY A 95 9.20 7.30 6.37
N ASP A 96 7.93 7.24 5.92
CA ASP A 96 6.78 7.00 6.80
C ASP A 96 6.55 5.51 7.08
N LEU A 97 7.24 4.59 6.38
CA LEU A 97 7.28 3.16 6.70
C LEU A 97 8.19 2.92 7.90
N ARG A 98 7.63 3.04 9.10
CA ARG A 98 8.41 3.11 10.35
C ARG A 98 9.16 1.84 10.70
N MET A 99 8.68 0.69 10.22
CA MET A 99 9.27 -0.61 10.48
C MET A 99 10.16 -1.11 9.34
N LEU A 100 10.32 -0.31 8.27
CA LEU A 100 11.10 -0.69 7.11
C LEU A 100 12.58 -0.86 7.49
N GLN A 101 13.09 -2.06 7.26
CA GLN A 101 14.47 -2.40 7.55
C GLN A 101 15.35 -2.15 6.31
N THR A 102 16.54 -1.61 6.55
CA THR A 102 17.62 -1.59 5.55
C THR A 102 18.36 -2.92 5.67
N VAL A 103 18.31 -3.71 4.61
CA VAL A 103 19.13 -4.93 4.44
C VAL A 103 20.46 -4.62 3.81
#